data_AF-A0A661BLG4-F1
#
_entry.id   AF-A0A661BLG4-F1
#
_cell.length_a   1.000
_cell.length_b   1.000
_cell.length_c   1.000
_cell.angle_alpha   90.00
_cell.angle_beta   90.00
_cell.angle_gamma   90.00
#
_symmetry.space_group_name_H-M   'P 1'
#
loop_
_entity.id
_entity.type
_entity.pdbx_description
1 polymer ?
#
loop_
_entity_poly.entity_id
_entity_poly.type
_entity_poly.pdbx_seq_one_letter_code
_entity_poly.pdbx_strand_id
1 'polypeptide(L)'
;MHTLQRTLLVLLLFATSTSTMSYEVGKGYMVHGGIGCGLFLVQYEANLQASPQPGMVTDQFTQTRAWIKGYLTAYNLWAKNGIMDIQQGLSTDHCERKIADYCEANPDHDLPDALRALVNNMLNSEGKLPAAGI
;
A
#
# COMPACT_ATOMS: atom_id res chain seq x y z
N MET A 1 -8.67 23.97 -46.20
CA MET A 1 -7.38 23.62 -45.53
C MET A 1 -7.26 24.14 -44.10
N HIS A 2 -7.95 25.21 -43.67
CA HIS A 2 -7.84 25.77 -42.31
C HIS A 2 -8.49 24.93 -41.18
N THR A 3 -9.46 24.08 -41.50
CA THR A 3 -10.21 23.29 -40.50
C THR A 3 -9.40 22.10 -39.98
N LEU A 4 -8.63 21.42 -40.85
CA LEU A 4 -7.81 20.25 -40.48
C LEU A 4 -6.65 20.62 -39.53
N GLN A 5 -6.04 21.78 -39.76
CA GLN A 5 -4.92 22.28 -38.95
C GLN A 5 -5.36 22.66 -37.53
N ARG A 6 -6.59 23.17 -37.37
CA ARG A 6 -7.16 23.50 -36.05
C ARG A 6 -7.48 22.24 -35.24
N THR A 7 -7.99 21.19 -35.87
CA THR A 7 -8.29 19.92 -35.18
C THR A 7 -7.02 19.20 -34.73
N LEU A 8 -5.95 19.24 -35.52
CA LEU A 8 -4.66 18.64 -35.15
C LEU A 8 -4.02 19.32 -33.93
N LEU A 9 -4.13 20.65 -33.84
CA LEU A 9 -3.59 21.42 -32.71
C LEU A 9 -4.31 21.12 -31.39
N VAL A 10 -5.62 20.92 -31.42
CA VAL A 10 -6.41 20.56 -30.24
C VAL A 10 -6.04 19.16 -29.75
N LEU A 11 -5.88 18.18 -30.65
CA LEU A 11 -5.46 16.82 -30.30
C LEU A 11 -4.05 16.77 -29.69
N LEU A 12 -3.12 17.62 -30.18
CA LEU A 12 -1.77 17.74 -29.62
C LEU A 12 -1.76 18.35 -28.20
N LEU A 13 -2.67 19.28 -27.90
CA LEU A 13 -2.80 19.88 -26.56
C LEU A 13 -3.37 18.89 -25.51
N PHE A 14 -4.25 17.98 -25.93
CA PHE A 14 -4.75 16.91 -25.05
C PHE A 14 -3.72 15.81 -24.80
N ALA A 15 -2.83 15.54 -25.77
CA ALA A 15 -1.79 14.51 -25.63
C ALA A 15 -0.69 14.88 -24.61
N THR A 16 -0.42 16.16 -24.37
CA THR A 16 0.63 16.60 -23.43
C THR A 16 0.18 16.72 -21.97
N SER A 17 -1.10 16.47 -21.67
CA SER A 17 -1.68 16.72 -20.33
C SER A 17 -1.63 15.52 -19.38
N THR A 18 -0.97 14.42 -19.75
CA THR A 18 -0.95 13.21 -18.91
C THR A 18 0.47 12.83 -18.53
N SER A 19 0.95 13.32 -17.37
CA SER A 19 1.88 12.60 -16.46
C SER A 19 2.59 13.50 -15.41
N THR A 20 1.95 14.55 -14.88
CA THR A 20 2.51 15.24 -13.70
C THR A 20 2.04 14.70 -12.35
N MET A 21 1.07 13.77 -12.32
CA MET A 21 0.55 13.20 -11.06
C MET A 21 1.38 12.06 -10.45
N SER A 22 2.53 11.68 -11.02
CA SER A 22 3.33 10.55 -10.49
C SER A 22 4.60 10.97 -9.75
N TYR A 23 5.12 12.19 -9.95
CA TYR A 23 6.45 12.54 -9.43
C TYR A 23 6.46 13.00 -7.95
N GLU A 24 5.52 13.84 -7.54
CA GLU A 24 5.37 14.28 -6.13
C GLU A 24 4.81 13.15 -5.26
N VAL A 25 3.78 12.49 -5.78
CA VAL A 25 3.14 11.29 -5.24
C VAL A 25 4.22 10.21 -5.04
N GLY A 26 4.99 9.88 -6.08
CA GLY A 26 6.00 8.81 -6.07
C GLY A 26 7.13 8.95 -5.04
N LYS A 27 7.53 10.17 -4.65
CA LYS A 27 8.51 10.36 -3.56
C LYS A 27 7.96 9.91 -2.21
N GLY A 28 6.67 10.18 -1.95
CA GLY A 28 5.97 9.67 -0.78
C GLY A 28 5.95 8.14 -0.77
N TYR A 29 5.55 7.51 -1.89
CA TYR A 29 5.48 6.04 -1.95
C TYR A 29 6.85 5.34 -1.89
N MET A 30 7.93 5.94 -2.40
CA MET A 30 9.26 5.31 -2.33
C MET A 30 9.91 5.42 -0.95
N VAL A 31 9.70 6.54 -0.23
CA VAL A 31 10.31 6.74 1.11
C VAL A 31 9.63 5.89 2.17
N HIS A 32 8.30 5.70 2.09
CA HIS A 32 7.56 4.93 3.10
C HIS A 32 7.74 3.42 2.93
N GLY A 33 8.08 2.96 1.73
CA GLY A 33 8.54 1.60 1.52
C GLY A 33 9.95 1.32 2.05
N GLY A 34 10.73 2.34 2.40
CA GLY A 34 12.09 2.16 2.92
C GLY A 34 12.21 2.23 4.44
N ILE A 35 11.09 2.22 5.19
CA ILE A 35 11.16 2.34 6.66
C ILE A 35 11.56 1.01 7.29
N GLY A 36 12.44 1.08 8.30
CA GLY A 36 12.78 -0.07 9.13
C GLY A 36 11.63 -0.49 10.04
N CYS A 37 11.60 -1.77 10.42
CA CYS A 37 10.59 -2.34 11.30
C CYS A 37 10.47 -1.57 12.64
N GLY A 38 11.59 -1.12 13.22
CA GLY A 38 11.55 -0.30 14.43
C GLY A 38 10.75 1.00 14.28
N LEU A 39 10.90 1.70 13.15
CA LEU A 39 10.14 2.93 12.89
C LEU A 39 8.66 2.64 12.62
N PHE A 40 8.36 1.53 11.92
CA PHE A 40 7.00 1.07 11.71
C PHE A 40 6.29 0.81 13.05
N LEU A 41 6.91 0.09 13.98
CA LEU A 41 6.33 -0.25 15.29
C LEU A 41 6.00 1.01 16.10
N VAL A 42 6.92 1.98 16.14
CA VAL A 42 6.66 3.27 16.82
C VAL A 42 5.43 3.98 16.24
N GLN A 43 5.29 4.00 14.92
CA GLN A 43 4.12 4.62 14.26
C GLN A 43 2.84 3.83 14.51
N TYR A 44 2.92 2.50 14.47
CA TYR A 44 1.79 1.60 14.71
C TYR A 44 1.25 1.74 16.14
N GLU A 45 2.13 1.71 17.14
CA GLU A 45 1.77 1.87 18.55
C GLU A 45 1.17 3.26 18.83
N ALA A 46 1.77 4.31 18.28
CA ALA A 46 1.23 5.67 18.42
C ALA A 46 -0.19 5.78 17.84
N ASN A 47 -0.46 5.10 16.72
CA ASN A 47 -1.79 5.06 16.11
C ASN A 47 -2.81 4.24 16.96
N LEU A 48 -2.38 3.19 17.65
CA LEU A 48 -3.24 2.44 18.58
C LEU A 48 -3.62 3.26 19.82
N GLN A 49 -2.70 4.10 20.31
CA GLN A 49 -2.89 4.91 21.52
C GLN A 49 -3.66 6.22 21.25
N ALA A 50 -3.64 6.70 20.01
CA ALA A 50 -4.43 7.86 19.60
C ALA A 50 -5.94 7.52 19.64
N SER A 51 -6.60 7.77 20.78
CA SER A 51 -8.01 8.21 20.73
C SER A 51 -8.08 9.35 19.71
N PRO A 52 -9.10 9.41 18.84
CA PRO A 52 -9.12 10.33 17.70
C PRO A 52 -9.21 11.78 18.20
N GLN A 53 -8.07 12.34 18.58
CA GLN A 53 -7.90 13.77 18.76
C GLN A 53 -7.77 14.34 17.35
N PRO A 54 -8.70 15.22 16.93
CA PRO A 54 -8.67 15.81 15.60
C PRO A 54 -7.32 16.53 15.40
N GLY A 55 -6.51 16.04 14.46
CA GLY A 55 -5.27 16.68 14.05
C GLY A 55 -3.96 16.10 14.58
N MET A 56 -3.98 14.99 15.33
CA MET A 56 -2.74 14.33 15.81
C MET A 56 -2.57 12.85 15.40
N VAL A 57 -3.51 12.28 14.62
CA VAL A 57 -3.22 11.03 13.90
C VAL A 57 -2.27 11.40 12.76
N THR A 58 -0.99 11.14 13.01
CA THR A 58 0.16 11.56 12.20
C THR A 58 -0.02 11.25 10.71
N ASP A 59 0.16 12.24 9.85
CA ASP A 59 0.14 12.10 8.39
C ASP A 59 1.06 10.96 7.89
N GLN A 60 2.06 10.59 8.69
CA GLN A 60 3.04 9.58 8.37
C GLN A 60 2.51 8.14 8.50
N PHE A 61 1.78 7.79 9.58
CA PHE A 61 1.17 6.46 9.64
C PHE A 61 0.08 6.29 8.58
N THR A 62 -0.66 7.35 8.26
CA THR A 62 -1.63 7.37 7.14
C THR A 62 -0.94 7.08 5.81
N GLN A 63 0.23 7.68 5.56
CA GLN A 63 1.04 7.40 4.37
C GLN A 63 1.59 5.97 4.35
N THR A 64 2.12 5.47 5.47
CA THR A 64 2.57 4.07 5.61
C THR A 64 1.42 3.10 5.32
N ARG A 65 0.23 3.36 5.85
CA ARG A 65 -0.98 2.57 5.60
C ARG A 65 -1.42 2.61 4.14
N ALA A 66 -1.41 3.79 3.51
CA ALA A 66 -1.69 3.93 2.08
C ALA A 66 -0.69 3.16 1.22
N TRP A 67 0.58 3.15 1.63
CA TRP A 67 1.63 2.38 0.97
C TRP A 67 1.41 0.87 1.10
N ILE A 68 1.10 0.36 2.30
CA ILE A 68 0.75 -1.07 2.54
C ILE A 68 -0.41 -1.49 1.64
N LYS A 69 -1.50 -0.69 1.60
CA LYS A 69 -2.65 -0.94 0.71
C LYS A 69 -2.25 -0.98 -0.75
N GLY A 70 -1.43 -0.03 -1.20
CA GLY A 70 -0.92 0.04 -2.56
C GLY A 70 -0.08 -1.18 -2.93
N TYR A 71 0.81 -1.63 -2.03
CA TYR A 71 1.62 -2.83 -2.21
C TYR A 71 0.75 -4.08 -2.39
N LEU A 72 -0.21 -4.32 -1.50
CA LEU A 72 -1.10 -5.48 -1.58
C LEU A 72 -1.99 -5.45 -2.82
N THR A 73 -2.49 -4.27 -3.20
CA THR A 73 -3.27 -4.09 -4.43
C THR A 73 -2.44 -4.39 -5.68
N ALA A 74 -1.20 -3.87 -5.75
CA ALA A 74 -0.30 -4.14 -6.86
C ALA A 74 0.04 -5.63 -6.95
N TYR A 75 0.24 -6.28 -5.80
CA TYR A 75 0.48 -7.72 -5.76
C TYR A 75 -0.74 -8.53 -6.20
N ASN A 76 -1.97 -8.13 -5.80
CA ASN A 76 -3.21 -8.74 -6.31
C ASN A 76 -3.32 -8.64 -7.83
N LEU A 77 -3.00 -7.48 -8.41
CA LEU A 77 -3.00 -7.29 -9.87
C LEU A 77 -1.95 -8.16 -10.58
N TRP A 78 -0.77 -8.32 -9.97
CA TRP A 78 0.30 -9.17 -10.51
C TRP A 78 -0.02 -10.66 -10.35
N ALA A 79 -0.56 -11.07 -9.21
CA ALA A 79 -0.84 -12.45 -8.87
C ALA A 79 -2.01 -13.00 -9.72
N LYS A 80 -1.75 -14.09 -10.46
CA LYS A 80 -2.72 -14.76 -11.33
C LYS A 80 -3.54 -13.79 -12.22
N ASN A 81 -2.89 -12.76 -12.77
CA ASN A 81 -3.51 -11.73 -13.63
C ASN A 81 -4.69 -10.97 -12.99
N GLY A 82 -4.65 -10.68 -11.69
CA GLY A 82 -5.69 -9.87 -11.02
C GLY A 82 -6.90 -10.67 -10.56
N ILE A 83 -6.88 -11.99 -10.69
CA ILE A 83 -7.99 -12.88 -10.29
C ILE A 83 -7.93 -13.21 -8.79
N MET A 84 -6.77 -13.01 -8.16
CA MET A 84 -6.53 -13.37 -6.77
C MET A 84 -6.74 -12.19 -5.82
N ASP A 85 -7.47 -12.43 -4.74
CA ASP A 85 -7.38 -11.62 -3.53
C ASP A 85 -6.42 -12.31 -2.53
N ILE A 86 -5.16 -11.89 -2.50
CA ILE A 86 -4.16 -12.40 -1.56
C ILE A 86 -4.53 -12.06 -0.12
N GLN A 87 -5.32 -11.01 0.11
CA GLN A 87 -5.75 -10.66 1.46
C GLN A 87 -6.81 -11.64 1.95
N GLN A 88 -7.46 -12.41 1.06
CA GLN A 88 -8.46 -13.42 1.38
C GLN A 88 -9.56 -12.88 2.32
N GLY A 89 -10.01 -11.65 2.06
CA GLY A 89 -11.00 -10.96 2.89
C GLY A 89 -10.49 -10.38 4.21
N LEU A 90 -9.18 -10.45 4.51
CA LEU A 90 -8.59 -9.80 5.67
C LEU A 90 -8.66 -8.27 5.54
N SER A 91 -9.03 -7.60 6.63
CA SER A 91 -8.99 -6.14 6.70
C SER A 91 -7.55 -5.61 6.65
N THR A 92 -7.38 -4.35 6.25
CA THR A 92 -6.07 -3.71 6.31
C THR A 92 -5.53 -3.68 7.74
N ASP A 93 -6.39 -3.49 8.75
CA ASP A 93 -5.98 -3.49 10.17
C ASP A 93 -5.43 -4.85 10.61
N HIS A 94 -6.00 -5.94 10.07
CA HIS A 94 -5.47 -7.28 10.31
C HIS A 94 -4.10 -7.46 9.65
N CYS A 95 -3.93 -6.97 8.42
CA CYS A 95 -2.64 -6.99 7.73
C CYS A 95 -1.59 -6.17 8.49
N GLU A 96 -1.94 -4.97 8.95
CA GLU A 96 -1.08 -4.09 9.75
C GLU A 96 -0.64 -4.76 11.05
N ARG A 97 -1.56 -5.45 11.75
CA ARG A 97 -1.21 -6.24 12.93
C ARG A 97 -0.21 -7.35 12.61
N LYS A 98 -0.40 -8.09 11.51
CA LYS A 98 0.54 -9.15 11.10
C LYS A 98 1.92 -8.62 10.74
N ILE A 99 1.98 -7.43 10.15
CA ILE A 99 3.23 -6.72 9.87
C ILE A 99 3.89 -6.32 11.20
N ALA A 100 3.13 -5.83 12.18
CA ALA A 100 3.64 -5.52 13.51
C ALA A 100 4.19 -6.78 14.20
N ASP A 101 3.45 -7.89 14.23
CA ASP A 101 3.90 -9.18 14.78
C ASP A 101 5.24 -9.61 14.15
N TYR A 102 5.40 -9.45 12.83
CA TYR A 102 6.65 -9.77 12.13
C TYR A 102 7.79 -8.84 12.56
N CYS A 103 7.52 -7.53 12.61
CA CYS A 103 8.52 -6.52 12.94
C CYS A 103 8.97 -6.61 14.41
N GLU A 104 8.11 -7.02 15.33
CA GLU A 104 8.48 -7.29 16.72
C GLU A 104 9.49 -8.44 16.82
N ALA A 105 9.32 -9.48 15.98
CA ALA A 105 10.23 -10.61 15.92
C ALA A 105 11.52 -10.35 15.14
N ASN A 106 11.53 -9.36 14.24
CA ASN A 106 12.64 -9.05 13.33
C ASN A 106 12.91 -7.53 13.29
N PRO A 107 13.44 -6.94 14.39
CA PRO A 107 13.56 -5.49 14.52
C PRO A 107 14.60 -4.85 13.57
N ASP A 108 15.54 -5.63 13.06
CA ASP A 108 16.58 -5.23 12.11
C ASP A 108 16.15 -5.31 10.63
N HIS A 109 14.95 -5.83 10.37
CA HIS A 109 14.38 -5.90 9.03
C HIS A 109 13.64 -4.61 8.64
N ASP A 110 13.23 -4.52 7.38
CA ASP A 110 12.44 -3.42 6.87
C ASP A 110 10.97 -3.79 6.59
N LEU A 111 10.14 -2.76 6.36
CA LEU A 111 8.72 -2.93 6.06
C LEU A 111 8.47 -3.78 4.79
N PRO A 112 9.25 -3.65 3.69
CA PRO A 112 9.19 -4.56 2.54
C PRO A 112 9.40 -6.02 2.89
N ASP A 113 10.34 -6.34 3.78
CA ASP A 113 10.59 -7.71 4.24
C ASP A 113 9.37 -8.27 4.98
N ALA A 114 8.78 -7.47 5.86
CA ALA A 114 7.55 -7.82 6.58
C ALA A 114 6.37 -8.06 5.62
N LEU A 115 6.20 -7.21 4.59
CA LEU A 115 5.17 -7.39 3.58
C LEU A 115 5.40 -8.61 2.71
N ARG A 116 6.65 -8.90 2.32
CA ARG A 116 6.99 -10.11 1.58
C ARG A 116 6.66 -11.35 2.41
N ALA A 117 6.98 -11.34 3.71
CA ALA A 117 6.63 -12.42 4.61
C ALA A 117 5.10 -12.57 4.76
N LEU A 118 4.37 -11.47 4.88
CA LEU A 118 2.90 -11.46 4.93
C LEU A 118 2.30 -12.10 3.67
N VAL A 119 2.72 -11.66 2.49
CA VAL A 119 2.23 -12.18 1.21
C VAL A 119 2.59 -13.65 1.04
N ASN A 120 3.81 -14.06 1.38
CA ASN A 120 4.20 -15.47 1.33
C ASN A 120 3.32 -16.32 2.26
N ASN A 121 3.03 -15.85 3.47
CA ASN A 121 2.13 -16.54 4.40
C ASN A 121 0.71 -16.65 3.84
N MET A 122 0.19 -15.57 3.25
CA MET A 122 -1.12 -15.54 2.61
C MET A 122 -1.21 -16.54 1.44
N LEU A 123 -0.26 -16.53 0.52
CA LEU A 123 -0.21 -17.46 -0.62
C LEU A 123 -0.09 -18.92 -0.17
N ASN A 124 0.71 -19.19 0.87
CA ASN A 124 0.86 -20.54 1.41
C ASN A 124 -0.34 -20.99 2.26
N SER A 125 -1.21 -20.07 2.67
CA SER A 125 -2.43 -20.35 3.44
C SER A 125 -3.66 -20.66 2.56
N GLU A 126 -3.52 -20.66 1.22
CA GLU A 126 -4.55 -21.03 0.23
C GLU A 126 -5.24 -22.40 0.46
N GLY A 127 -4.77 -23.21 1.43
CA GLY A 127 -5.39 -24.48 1.84
C GLY A 127 -5.96 -24.55 3.26
N LYS A 128 -5.94 -23.46 4.07
CA LYS A 128 -6.24 -23.55 5.51
C LYS A 128 -6.90 -22.30 6.14
N LEU A 129 -7.84 -21.64 5.46
CA LEU A 129 -8.72 -20.72 6.19
C LEU A 129 -9.93 -21.48 6.76
N PRO A 130 -10.16 -21.42 8.09
CA PRO A 130 -11.41 -21.91 8.67
C PRO A 130 -12.56 -21.09 8.08
N ALA A 131 -13.65 -21.79 7.74
CA ALA A 131 -14.91 -21.16 7.39
C ALA A 131 -15.20 -20.04 8.41
N ALA A 132 -15.30 -18.81 7.94
CA ALA A 132 -15.73 -17.68 8.75
C ALA A 132 -17.10 -18.06 9.34
N GLY A 133 -17.09 -18.42 10.61
CA GLY A 133 -18.26 -18.76 11.39
C GLY A 133 -18.78 -17.50 12.07
N ILE A 134 -20.05 -17.23 11.78
CA ILE A 134 -21.00 -16.29 12.41
C ILE A 134 -20.88 -14.83 11.93
#